data_AF-A0A939PPK0-F1
#
_entry.id   AF-A0A939PPK0-F1
#
_cell.length_a   1.000
_cell.length_b   1.000
_cell.length_c   1.000
_cell.angle_alpha   90.00
_cell.angle_beta   90.00
_cell.angle_gamma   90.00
#
_symmetry.space_group_name_H-M   'P 1'
#
loop_
_entity.id
_entity.type
_entity.pdbx_description
1 polymer ?
#
loop_
_entity_poly.entity_id
_entity_poly.type
_entity_poly.pdbx_seq_one_letter_code
_entity_poly.pdbx_strand_id
1 'polypeptide(L)'
;MTDTYEETCARLAVEERPEGWALWNTWAEDDLKVTMVVSAVETTEGLLMNWANGRNVLPVMPFPAQIAQVHAGWIATMVFSPYGKKKLGLQGHKL
;
A
#
# COMPACT_ATOMS: atom_id res chain seq x y z
N MET A 1 -18.51 11.27 -5.00
CA MET A 1 -17.61 12.41 -4.70
C MET A 1 -16.32 11.82 -4.18
N THR A 2 -15.18 12.33 -4.63
CA THR A 2 -13.87 11.94 -4.09
C THR A 2 -13.68 12.70 -2.78
N ASP A 3 -13.42 11.99 -1.68
CA ASP A 3 -13.09 12.60 -0.38
C ASP A 3 -11.98 13.64 -0.56
N THR A 4 -12.00 14.73 0.21
CA THR A 4 -10.83 15.61 0.31
C THR A 4 -9.67 14.90 1.02
N TYR A 5 -8.48 15.49 0.98
CA TYR A 5 -7.32 14.92 1.67
C TYR A 5 -7.55 14.84 3.19
N GLU A 6 -8.13 15.89 3.76
CA GLU A 6 -8.46 16.03 5.18
C GLU A 6 -9.53 15.02 5.59
N GLU A 7 -10.59 14.88 4.79
CA GLU A 7 -11.64 13.88 4.99
C GLU A 7 -11.07 12.44 4.94
N THR A 8 -10.14 12.20 4.02
CA THR A 8 -9.45 10.92 3.92
C THR A 8 -8.58 10.66 5.15
N CYS A 9 -7.80 11.64 5.62
CA CYS A 9 -6.97 11.50 6.81
C CYS A 9 -7.82 11.23 8.06
N ALA A 10 -8.92 11.96 8.23
CA ALA A 10 -9.88 11.76 9.31
C ALA A 10 -10.50 10.35 9.27
N ARG A 11 -10.94 9.88 8.10
CA ARG A 11 -11.47 8.52 7.92
C ARG A 11 -10.43 7.43 8.22
N LEU A 12 -9.17 7.69 7.92
CA LEU A 12 -8.06 6.78 8.19
C LEU A 12 -7.53 6.87 9.62
N ALA A 13 -8.01 7.82 10.43
CA ALA A 13 -7.53 8.13 11.77
C ALA A 13 -6.03 8.41 11.81
N VAL A 14 -5.52 9.20 10.85
CA VAL A 14 -4.13 9.65 10.77
C VAL A 14 -4.04 11.16 10.72
N GLU A 15 -2.91 11.71 11.17
CA GLU A 15 -2.62 13.14 11.09
C GLU A 15 -2.43 13.58 9.64
N GLU A 16 -2.79 14.82 9.30
CA GLU A 16 -2.51 15.40 7.99
C GLU A 16 -1.02 15.73 7.84
N ARG A 17 -0.44 15.47 6.67
CA ARG A 17 0.98 15.74 6.38
C ARG A 17 1.16 16.34 4.99
N PRO A 18 2.02 17.37 4.83
CA PRO A 18 2.28 18.00 3.53
C PRO A 18 2.72 17.00 2.44
N GLU A 19 3.52 16.02 2.81
CA GLU A 19 4.04 14.95 1.95
C GLU A 19 3.04 13.80 1.73
N GLY A 20 1.92 13.80 2.45
CA GLY A 20 0.89 12.79 2.36
C GLY A 20 1.25 11.45 3.02
N TRP A 21 0.45 10.44 2.68
CA TRP A 21 0.58 9.07 3.20
C TRP A 21 0.62 8.07 2.05
N ALA A 22 1.38 7.00 2.25
CA ALA A 22 1.34 5.85 1.35
C ALA A 22 0.38 4.78 1.90
N LEU A 23 -0.52 4.30 1.04
CA LEU A 23 -1.44 3.20 1.37
C LEU A 23 -0.95 1.90 0.74
N TRP A 24 -0.62 0.92 1.58
CA TRP A 24 -0.19 -0.40 1.15
C TRP A 24 -1.23 -1.43 1.51
N ASN A 25 -1.83 -2.01 0.48
CA ASN A 25 -2.68 -3.15 0.68
C ASN A 25 -1.86 -4.43 0.66
N THR A 26 -1.97 -5.19 1.73
CA THR A 26 -1.20 -6.41 1.95
C THR A 26 -2.01 -7.41 2.77
N TRP A 27 -1.32 -8.41 3.30
CA TRP A 27 -1.85 -9.41 4.21
C TRP A 27 -1.10 -9.33 5.54
N ALA A 28 -1.83 -9.37 6.64
CA ALA A 28 -1.28 -9.61 7.96
C ALA A 28 -0.95 -11.10 8.14
N GLU A 29 -0.57 -11.47 9.36
CA GLU A 29 -0.55 -12.88 9.77
C GLU A 29 -1.92 -13.54 9.51
N ASP A 30 -1.91 -14.85 9.26
CA ASP A 30 -3.09 -15.65 8.90
C ASP A 30 -3.81 -15.24 7.60
N ASP A 31 -3.10 -14.62 6.65
CA ASP A 31 -3.64 -14.20 5.34
C ASP A 31 -4.81 -13.21 5.43
N LEU A 32 -4.93 -12.48 6.54
CA LEU A 32 -5.95 -11.44 6.68
C LEU A 32 -5.59 -10.23 5.80
N LYS A 33 -6.50 -9.84 4.90
CA LYS A 33 -6.31 -8.64 4.07
C LYS A 33 -6.33 -7.38 4.93
N VAL A 34 -5.31 -6.55 4.79
CA VAL A 34 -5.18 -5.28 5.52
C VAL A 34 -4.67 -4.16 4.61
N THR A 35 -4.96 -2.93 5.01
CA THR A 35 -4.29 -1.73 4.49
C THR A 35 -3.41 -1.12 5.55
N MET A 36 -2.13 -0.95 5.24
CA MET A 36 -1.17 -0.24 6.06
C MET A 36 -1.05 1.21 5.59
N VAL A 37 -1.13 2.16 6.52
CA VAL A 37 -0.86 3.58 6.28
C VAL A 37 0.56 3.89 6.71
N VAL A 38 1.40 4.32 5.78
CA VAL A 38 2.86 4.44 5.97
C VAL A 38 3.32 5.88 5.81
N SER A 39 4.14 6.32 6.77
CA SER A 39 4.66 7.68 6.88
C SER A 39 5.81 8.02 5.91
N ALA A 40 6.53 6.99 5.42
CA ALA A 40 7.72 7.16 4.61
C ALA A 40 7.40 7.13 3.10
N VAL A 41 7.43 8.31 2.47
CA VAL A 41 7.20 8.47 1.01
C VAL A 41 8.28 7.77 0.19
N GLU A 42 9.55 7.90 0.60
CA GLU A 42 10.73 7.33 -0.07
C GLU A 42 10.61 5.81 -0.28
N THR A 43 9.96 5.11 0.66
CA THR A 43 9.69 3.68 0.57
C THR A 43 8.82 3.34 -0.65
N THR A 44 7.85 4.21 -0.96
CA THR A 44 6.96 4.04 -2.12
C THR A 44 7.69 4.30 -3.42
N GLU A 45 8.46 5.38 -3.48
CA GLU A 45 9.23 5.75 -4.67
C GLU A 45 10.24 4.67 -5.04
N GLY A 46 11.02 4.20 -4.05
CA GLY A 46 12.01 3.14 -4.26
C GLY A 46 11.37 1.85 -4.77
N LEU A 47 10.19 1.49 -4.28
CA LEU A 47 9.48 0.30 -4.74
C LEU A 47 9.01 0.42 -6.19
N LEU A 48 8.34 1.54 -6.52
CA LEU A 48 7.84 1.80 -7.86
C LEU A 48 8.99 1.86 -8.88
N MET A 49 10.12 2.48 -8.52
CA MET A 49 11.32 2.52 -9.36
C MET A 49 11.89 1.13 -9.61
N ASN A 50 11.93 0.25 -8.60
CA ASN A 50 12.42 -1.11 -8.79
C ASN A 50 11.50 -1.90 -9.73
N TRP A 51 10.18 -1.79 -9.57
CA TRP A 51 9.22 -2.44 -10.46
C TRP A 51 9.30 -1.93 -11.89
N ALA A 52 9.42 -0.61 -12.08
CA ALA A 52 9.62 -0.01 -13.39
C ALA A 52 10.88 -0.55 -14.10
N ASN A 53 11.92 -0.88 -13.34
CA ASN A 53 13.15 -1.51 -13.83
C ASN A 53 13.07 -3.05 -13.91
N GLY A 54 11.89 -3.65 -13.81
CA GLY A 54 11.69 -5.10 -13.93
C GLY A 54 12.18 -5.91 -12.73
N ARG A 55 12.56 -5.26 -11.62
CA ARG A 55 12.98 -5.94 -10.41
C ARG A 55 11.74 -6.30 -9.59
N ASN A 56 11.43 -7.59 -9.49
CA ASN A 56 10.29 -8.11 -8.74
C ASN A 56 10.54 -8.12 -7.23
N VAL A 57 10.81 -6.95 -6.67
CA VAL A 57 10.92 -6.77 -5.21
C VAL A 57 9.53 -6.76 -4.57
N LEU A 58 9.41 -7.29 -3.36
CA LEU A 58 8.18 -7.17 -2.59
C LEU A 58 8.03 -5.72 -2.08
N PRO A 59 6.78 -5.25 -1.82
CA PRO A 59 6.59 -4.06 -1.02
C PRO A 59 7.46 -4.13 0.23
N VAL A 60 8.22 -3.06 0.45
CA VAL A 60 9.08 -2.98 1.63
C VAL A 60 8.17 -3.09 2.84
N MET A 61 8.49 -3.99 3.75
CA MET A 61 7.85 -4.03 5.06
C MET A 61 8.35 -2.81 5.83
N PRO A 62 7.53 -1.78 6.05
CA PRO A 62 7.96 -0.59 6.77
C PRO A 62 8.36 -0.97 8.20
N PHE A 63 9.30 -0.23 8.78
CA PHE A 63 9.57 -0.38 10.20
C PHE A 63 8.30 -0.06 11.00
N PRO A 64 8.06 -0.70 12.16
CA PRO A 64 6.88 -0.41 12.98
C PRO A 64 6.69 1.08 13.28
N ALA A 65 7.78 1.82 13.49
CA ALA A 65 7.76 3.28 13.72
C ALA A 65 7.28 4.11 12.51
N GLN A 66 7.23 3.52 11.31
CA GLN A 66 6.76 4.16 10.08
C GLN A 66 5.29 3.82 9.78
N ILE A 67 4.67 2.92 10.54
CA ILE A 67 3.26 2.56 10.38
C ILE A 67 2.42 3.48 11.26
N ALA A 68 1.60 4.32 10.62
CA ALA A 68 0.68 5.19 11.35
C ALA A 68 -0.60 4.46 11.77
N GLN A 69 -1.11 3.59 10.90
CA GLN A 69 -2.35 2.84 11.16
C GLN A 69 -2.41 1.56 10.30
N VAL A 70 -3.11 0.53 10.80
CA VAL A 70 -3.48 -0.68 10.05
C VAL A 70 -4.99 -0.84 10.06
N HIS A 71 -5.59 -0.92 8.88
CA HIS A 71 -7.02 -1.14 8.69
C HIS A 71 -7.30 -2.55 8.19
N ALA A 72 -8.37 -3.17 8.70
CA ALA A 72 -8.85 -4.44 8.16
C ALA A 72 -9.54 -4.23 6.79
N GLY A 73 -9.29 -5.15 5.87
CA GLY A 73 -9.77 -5.04 4.50
C GLY A 73 -8.92 -4.08 3.65
N TRP A 74 -9.38 -3.82 2.43
CA TRP A 74 -8.71 -2.93 1.48
C TRP A 74 -9.59 -1.72 1.17
N ILE A 75 -9.04 -0.53 1.37
CA ILE A 75 -9.79 0.74 1.40
C ILE A 75 -9.80 1.53 0.08
N ALA A 76 -9.09 1.09 -0.97
CA ALA A 76 -9.04 1.82 -2.26
C ALA A 76 -8.64 0.92 -3.45
N THR A 77 -8.73 1.46 -4.67
CA THR A 77 -8.16 0.85 -5.89
C THR A 77 -6.64 0.71 -5.76
N MET A 78 -6.10 -0.40 -6.26
CA MET A 78 -4.83 -0.93 -5.78
C MET A 78 -3.85 -1.12 -6.93
N VAL A 79 -2.60 -0.71 -6.73
CA VAL A 79 -1.47 -1.18 -7.54
C VAL A 79 -0.86 -2.38 -6.83
N PHE A 80 -1.01 -3.57 -7.42
CA PHE A 80 -0.42 -4.79 -6.86
C PHE A 80 1.03 -4.96 -7.28
N SER A 81 1.86 -5.39 -6.32
CA SER A 81 3.16 -5.95 -6.62
C SER A 81 3.03 -7.19 -7.51
N PRO A 82 4.08 -7.57 -8.26
CA PRO A 82 4.08 -8.80 -9.06
C PRO A 82 3.74 -10.06 -8.25
N TYR A 83 4.24 -10.13 -7.01
CA TYR A 83 3.90 -11.20 -6.06
C TYR A 83 2.43 -11.12 -5.60
N GLY A 84 1.93 -9.92 -5.27
CA GLY A 84 0.52 -9.72 -4.91
C GLY A 84 -0.43 -10.16 -6.02
N LYS A 85 -0.08 -9.87 -7.29
CA LYS A 85 -0.81 -10.40 -8.46
C LYS A 85 -0.76 -11.92 -8.51
N LYS A 86 0.37 -12.56 -8.20
CA LYS A 86 0.49 -14.02 -8.10
C LYS A 86 -0.45 -14.60 -7.05
N LYS A 87 -0.40 -14.03 -5.84
CA LYS A 87 -1.17 -14.49 -4.68
C LYS A 87 -2.68 -14.39 -4.93
N LEU A 88 -3.11 -13.42 -5.74
CA LEU A 88 -4.50 -13.23 -6.13
C LEU A 88 -4.92 -13.95 -7.42
N GLY A 89 -4.00 -14.66 -8.09
CA GLY A 89 -4.29 -15.26 -9.40
C GLY A 89 -4.55 -14.23 -10.50
N LEU A 90 -4.13 -12.98 -10.32
CA LEU A 90 -4.30 -11.86 -11.26
C LEU A 90 -3.11 -11.69 -12.22
N GLN A 91 -2.23 -12.68 -12.29
CA GLN A 91 -1.26 -12.73 -13.37
C GLN A 91 -2.03 -13.07 -14.64
N GLY A 92 -2.40 -12.05 -15.40
CA GLY A 92 -3.13 -12.24 -16.65
C GLY A 92 -2.48 -13.34 -17.48
N HIS A 93 -3.27 -14.33 -17.88
CA HIS A 93 -2.84 -15.20 -18.96
C HIS A 93 -2.68 -14.32 -20.20
N LYS A 94 -1.52 -14.43 -20.87
CA LYS A 94 -1.40 -13.98 -22.25
C LYS A 94 -2.53 -14.64 -23.05
N LEU A 95 -3.38 -13.83 -23.68
CA LEU A 95 -4.09 -14.26 -24.89
C LEU A 95 -3.06 -14.43 -26.02
#